data_AF-A0A397GJJ9-F1
#
_entry.id   AF-A0A397GJJ9-F1
#
_cell.length_a   1.000
_cell.length_b   1.000
_cell.length_c   1.000
_cell.angle_alpha   90.00
_cell.angle_beta   90.00
_cell.angle_gamma   90.00
#
_symmetry.space_group_name_H-M   'P 1'
#
loop_
_entity.id
_entity.type
_entity.pdbx_description
1 polymer ?
#
loop_
_entity_poly.entity_id
_entity_poly.type
_entity_poly.pdbx_seq_one_letter_code
_entity_poly.pdbx_strand_id
1 'polypeptide(L)'
;MCHGTIVVTKVLGTDEIVGVYNPLAWDNSKRDFYLKTNDSFIFSLKNENFQNSILRRVKNGDNALYYPNNQNVYGPYIGYCEFMMRSYVSDFTQDNNVCRINGVKFSIYDYEVFKIIKKQIP
;
A
#
# COMPACT_ATOMS: atom_id res chain seq x y z
N MET A 1 3.74 -17.63 -11.89
CA MET A 1 4.64 -16.46 -11.84
C MET A 1 4.28 -15.62 -10.63
N CYS A 2 5.25 -15.24 -9.80
CA CYS A 2 5.00 -14.28 -8.72
C CYS A 2 4.77 -12.90 -9.35
N HIS A 3 3.59 -12.35 -9.14
CA HIS A 3 3.21 -11.02 -9.61
C HIS A 3 3.42 -10.01 -8.48
N GLY A 4 3.82 -8.79 -8.82
CA GLY A 4 3.88 -7.71 -7.84
C GLY A 4 2.51 -7.04 -7.67
N THR A 5 2.41 -6.20 -6.66
CA THR A 5 1.26 -5.34 -6.42
C THR A 5 1.73 -3.91 -6.25
N ILE A 6 1.04 -2.97 -6.90
CA ILE A 6 1.16 -1.55 -6.60
C ILE A 6 -0.21 -1.01 -6.22
N VAL A 7 -0.24 -0.23 -5.15
CA VAL A 7 -1.45 0.44 -4.65
C VAL A 7 -1.19 1.93 -4.77
N VAL A 8 -2.13 2.63 -5.36
CA VAL A 8 -2.10 4.08 -5.57
C VAL A 8 -3.32 4.66 -4.88
N THR A 9 -3.15 5.66 -4.04
CA THR A 9 -4.25 6.34 -3.35
C THR A 9 -4.15 7.85 -3.52
N LYS A 10 -5.29 8.51 -3.69
CA LYS A 10 -5.39 9.98 -3.72
C LYS A 10 -5.78 10.46 -2.34
N VAL A 11 -4.99 11.35 -1.74
CA VAL A 11 -5.29 11.89 -0.40
C VAL A 11 -6.44 12.90 -0.49
N LEU A 12 -7.45 12.74 0.38
CA LEU A 12 -8.62 13.61 0.38
C LEU A 12 -8.23 15.05 0.75
N GLY A 13 -8.72 16.03 -0.01
CA GLY A 13 -8.46 17.45 0.24
C GLY A 13 -7.08 17.95 -0.20
N THR A 14 -6.32 17.14 -0.94
CA THR A 14 -5.01 17.53 -1.50
C THR A 14 -4.83 16.96 -2.91
N ASP A 15 -3.80 17.43 -3.62
CA ASP A 15 -3.32 16.82 -4.87
C ASP A 15 -2.19 15.80 -4.65
N GLU A 16 -1.99 15.34 -3.41
CA GLU A 16 -0.99 14.33 -3.08
C GLU A 16 -1.47 12.93 -3.47
N ILE A 17 -0.63 12.21 -4.22
CA ILE A 17 -0.79 10.78 -4.49
C ILE A 17 0.20 10.03 -3.60
N VAL A 18 -0.28 9.05 -2.85
CA VAL A 18 0.58 8.17 -2.06
C VAL A 18 0.35 6.73 -2.44
N GLY A 19 1.34 5.89 -2.18
CA GLY A 19 1.19 4.50 -2.56
C GLY A 19 2.32 3.62 -2.11
N VAL A 20 2.18 2.35 -2.44
CA VAL A 20 3.14 1.31 -2.07
C VAL A 20 3.27 0.31 -3.19
N TYR A 21 4.52 -0.08 -3.46
CA TYR A 21 4.87 -1.22 -4.27
C TYR A 21 5.34 -2.37 -3.38
N ASN A 22 4.91 -3.58 -3.71
CA ASN A 22 5.46 -4.81 -3.18
C ASN A 22 5.69 -5.79 -4.35
N PRO A 23 6.86 -6.44 -4.46
CA PRO A 23 7.11 -7.44 -5.51
C PRO A 23 6.30 -8.73 -5.33
N LEU A 24 5.66 -8.93 -4.18
CA LEU A 24 4.82 -10.07 -3.86
C LEU A 24 3.35 -9.74 -4.14
N ALA A 25 2.61 -10.76 -4.55
CA ALA A 25 1.20 -10.61 -4.88
C ALA A 25 0.38 -10.43 -3.60
N TRP A 26 -0.45 -9.39 -3.58
CA TRP A 26 -1.50 -9.30 -2.57
C TRP A 26 -2.62 -10.31 -2.91
N ASP A 27 -2.64 -11.41 -2.17
CA ASP A 27 -3.47 -12.60 -2.33
C ASP A 27 -4.48 -12.74 -1.18
N ASN A 28 -5.78 -12.70 -1.47
CA ASN A 28 -6.83 -12.78 -0.46
C ASN A 28 -7.13 -14.22 0.02
N SER A 29 -6.54 -15.25 -0.58
CA SER A 29 -6.68 -16.64 -0.07
C SER A 29 -5.86 -16.90 1.20
N LYS A 30 -4.97 -15.97 1.54
CA LYS A 30 -3.92 -16.09 2.54
C LYS A 30 -4.28 -15.33 3.82
N ARG A 31 -4.04 -15.92 5.01
CA ARG A 31 -4.36 -15.31 6.32
C ARG A 31 -3.32 -15.62 7.38
N ASP A 32 -3.10 -14.65 8.25
CA ASP A 32 -2.29 -14.66 9.46
C ASP A 32 -0.81 -15.03 9.30
N PHE A 33 -0.15 -14.49 8.28
CA PHE A 33 1.30 -14.62 8.16
C PHE A 33 1.93 -13.44 7.44
N TYR A 34 3.25 -13.33 7.59
CA TYR A 34 4.10 -12.33 6.96
C TYR A 34 4.89 -12.95 5.81
N LEU A 35 5.10 -12.17 4.76
CA LEU A 35 6.10 -12.47 3.74
C LEU A 35 7.24 -11.48 3.80
N LYS A 36 8.42 -12.02 3.47
CA LYS A 36 9.68 -11.29 3.46
C LYS A 36 9.99 -10.74 2.08
N THR A 37 10.43 -9.50 2.02
CA THR A 37 11.06 -8.90 0.84
C THR A 37 11.72 -7.58 1.19
N ASN A 38 12.85 -7.28 0.54
CA ASN A 38 13.56 -6.01 0.68
C ASN A 38 13.28 -5.03 -0.49
N ASP A 39 12.49 -5.45 -1.48
CA ASP A 39 12.24 -4.67 -2.70
C ASP A 39 10.94 -3.87 -2.65
N SER A 40 10.27 -3.82 -1.50
CA SER A 40 9.08 -2.97 -1.31
C SER A 40 9.48 -1.52 -1.09
N PHE A 41 8.69 -0.59 -1.64
CA PHE A 41 8.88 0.84 -1.45
C PHE A 41 7.55 1.57 -1.31
N ILE A 42 7.58 2.66 -0.56
CA ILE A 42 6.48 3.60 -0.38
C ILE A 42 6.83 4.87 -1.14
N PHE A 43 5.84 5.47 -1.77
CA PHE A 43 5.99 6.74 -2.46
C PHE A 43 4.91 7.74 -2.06
N SER A 44 5.26 9.01 -2.17
CA SER A 44 4.37 10.17 -2.09
C SER A 44 4.77 11.11 -3.22
N LEU A 45 3.82 11.49 -4.07
CA LEU A 45 4.00 12.36 -5.22
C LEU A 45 3.16 13.62 -4.99
N LYS A 46 3.83 14.78 -5.01
CA LYS A 46 3.19 16.09 -4.77
C LYS A 46 3.25 16.91 -6.04
N ASN A 47 2.07 17.21 -6.61
CA ASN A 47 1.94 17.83 -7.93
C ASN A 47 2.61 19.21 -8.03
N GLU A 48 2.47 20.06 -7.01
CA GLU A 48 3.01 21.43 -7.04
C GLU A 48 4.51 21.52 -6.76
N ASN A 49 5.09 20.49 -6.14
CA ASN A 49 6.52 20.48 -5.81
C ASN A 49 7.08 19.06 -5.76
N PHE A 50 7.56 18.58 -6.91
CA PHE A 50 8.17 17.27 -7.03
C PHE A 50 9.38 17.07 -6.09
N GLN A 51 10.09 18.12 -5.67
CA GLN A 51 11.19 18.01 -4.70
C GLN A 51 10.71 17.51 -3.33
N ASN A 52 9.44 17.72 -3.01
CA ASN A 52 8.81 17.23 -1.78
C ASN A 52 8.23 15.82 -1.95
N SER A 53 8.37 15.20 -3.11
CA SER A 53 7.98 13.81 -3.34
C SER A 53 8.95 12.88 -2.63
N ILE A 54 8.43 11.78 -2.11
CA ILE A 54 9.19 10.79 -1.35
C ILE A 54 9.15 9.48 -2.14
N LEU A 55 10.31 8.83 -2.22
CA LEU A 55 10.44 7.42 -2.61
C LEU A 55 11.37 6.76 -1.61
N ARG A 56 10.86 5.79 -0.85
CA ARG A 56 11.63 5.15 0.23
C ARG A 56 11.37 3.64 0.28
N ARG A 57 12.42 2.85 0.44
CA ARG A 57 12.29 1.41 0.73
C ARG A 57 11.63 1.19 2.08
N VAL A 58 10.82 0.15 2.17
CA VAL A 58 10.29 -0.34 3.46
C VAL A 58 11.45 -0.78 4.35
N LYS A 59 11.45 -0.42 5.65
CA LYS A 59 12.57 -0.73 6.55
C LYS A 59 12.53 -2.17 7.02
N ASN A 60 11.34 -2.66 7.38
CA ASN A 60 11.18 -4.02 7.88
C ASN A 60 10.90 -5.02 6.74
N GLY A 61 12.00 -5.52 6.16
CA GLY A 61 11.93 -6.52 5.09
C GLY A 61 11.45 -7.91 5.55
N ASP A 62 11.63 -8.26 6.82
CA ASP A 62 11.15 -9.52 7.39
C ASP A 62 9.61 -9.54 7.56
N ASN A 63 9.00 -8.37 7.70
CA ASN A 63 7.55 -8.19 7.85
C ASN A 63 6.99 -7.30 6.74
N ALA A 64 7.46 -7.52 5.51
CA ALA A 64 7.22 -6.63 4.38
C ALA A 64 5.78 -6.69 3.84
N LEU A 65 5.10 -7.83 3.92
CA LEU A 65 3.68 -7.96 3.56
C LEU A 65 2.96 -8.83 4.60
N TYR A 66 1.92 -8.30 5.23
CA TYR A 66 1.08 -9.04 6.16
C TYR A 66 -0.27 -9.38 5.56
N TYR A 67 -0.73 -10.60 5.80
CA TYR A 67 -2.07 -11.05 5.46
C TYR A 67 -2.95 -11.09 6.72
N PRO A 68 -3.76 -10.07 6.99
CA PRO A 68 -4.58 -10.02 8.20
C PRO A 68 -5.70 -11.06 8.19
N ASN A 69 -6.08 -11.55 9.37
CA ASN A 69 -7.25 -12.43 9.52
C ASN A 69 -8.56 -11.76 9.09
N ASN A 70 -8.71 -10.47 9.38
CA ASN A 70 -9.90 -9.69 9.07
C ASN A 70 -9.76 -8.90 7.75
N GLN A 71 -9.75 -9.61 6.63
CA GLN A 71 -9.58 -9.02 5.30
C GLN A 71 -10.72 -8.08 4.87
N ASN A 72 -11.88 -8.14 5.51
CA ASN A 72 -12.97 -7.18 5.26
C ASN A 72 -12.65 -5.80 5.86
N VAL A 73 -11.76 -5.75 6.85
CA VAL A 73 -11.36 -4.53 7.53
C VAL A 73 -10.04 -3.97 7.02
N TYR A 74 -9.13 -4.83 6.57
CA TYR A 74 -7.78 -4.44 6.20
C TYR A 74 -7.52 -4.64 4.70
N GLY A 75 -6.96 -3.59 4.10
CA GLY A 75 -6.40 -3.62 2.76
C GLY A 75 -4.93 -4.06 2.79
N PRO A 76 -4.08 -3.44 1.95
CA PRO A 76 -2.64 -3.68 1.97
C PRO A 76 -2.05 -3.29 3.33
N TYR A 77 -1.22 -4.18 3.88
CA TYR A 77 -0.47 -3.99 5.13
C TYR A 77 0.99 -4.33 4.86
N ILE A 78 1.84 -3.31 4.84
CA ILE A 78 3.23 -3.39 4.40
C ILE A 78 4.17 -2.87 5.48
N GLY A 79 5.28 -3.58 5.70
CA GLY A 79 6.40 -3.09 6.48
C GLY A 79 6.08 -2.80 7.94
N TYR A 80 5.32 -3.67 8.61
CA TYR A 80 4.96 -3.49 10.02
C TYR A 80 4.33 -2.11 10.33
N CYS A 81 3.22 -1.78 9.65
CA CYS A 81 2.53 -0.48 9.73
C CYS A 81 3.27 0.73 9.12
N GLU A 82 4.32 0.51 8.32
CA GLU A 82 4.88 1.59 7.49
C GLU A 82 3.89 2.08 6.44
N PHE A 83 3.09 1.18 5.86
CA PHE A 83 1.90 1.48 5.07
C PHE A 83 0.77 0.52 5.46
N MET A 84 -0.43 1.05 5.70
CA MET A 84 -1.63 0.25 5.98
C MET A 84 -2.86 0.96 5.46
N MET A 85 -3.80 0.20 4.88
CA MET A 85 -5.17 0.64 4.68
C MET A 85 -6.14 -0.15 5.58
N ARG A 86 -7.08 0.54 6.21
CA ARG A 86 -8.09 -0.04 7.10
C ARG A 86 -9.42 0.71 6.96
N SER A 87 -10.53 -0.02 6.86
CA SER A 87 -11.89 0.52 6.89
C SER A 87 -12.80 -0.41 7.68
N TYR A 88 -13.67 0.13 8.53
CA TYR A 88 -14.65 -0.69 9.26
C TYR A 88 -15.96 -0.90 8.49
N VAL A 89 -16.15 -0.17 7.39
CA VAL A 89 -17.33 -0.25 6.52
C VAL A 89 -17.04 -1.01 5.21
N SER A 90 -15.87 -1.64 5.10
CA SER A 90 -15.40 -2.39 3.92
C SER A 90 -15.29 -1.53 2.64
N ASP A 91 -15.23 -0.21 2.81
CA ASP A 91 -15.00 0.76 1.74
C ASP A 91 -14.01 1.81 2.27
N PHE A 92 -12.84 1.91 1.63
CA PHE A 92 -11.80 2.84 2.06
C PHE A 92 -12.12 4.30 1.71
N THR A 93 -13.03 4.58 0.76
CA THR A 93 -13.37 5.96 0.40
C THR A 93 -14.50 6.55 1.26
N GLN A 94 -15.16 5.71 2.07
CA GLN A 94 -16.27 6.13 2.95
C GLN A 94 -15.90 6.23 4.43
N ASP A 95 -14.70 5.80 4.82
CA ASP A 95 -14.22 5.84 6.20
C ASP A 95 -13.15 6.94 6.36
N ASN A 96 -12.94 7.39 7.60
CA ASN A 96 -11.95 8.41 7.93
C ASN A 96 -10.64 7.79 8.39
N ASN A 97 -9.51 8.46 8.11
CA ASN A 97 -8.19 8.02 8.60
C ASN A 97 -7.82 6.58 8.19
N VAL A 98 -8.25 6.20 6.99
CA VAL A 98 -8.16 4.83 6.45
C VAL A 98 -6.74 4.43 6.09
N CYS A 99 -5.93 5.38 5.62
CA CYS A 99 -4.57 5.11 5.22
C CYS A 99 -3.61 5.62 6.29
N ARG A 100 -2.62 4.81 6.64
CA ARG A 100 -1.56 5.14 7.57
C ARG A 100 -0.21 4.99 6.89
N ILE A 101 0.59 6.05 6.91
CA ILE A 101 2.00 6.03 6.47
C ILE A 101 2.89 6.53 7.61
N ASN A 102 3.85 5.71 8.04
CA ASN A 102 4.79 6.03 9.13
C ASN A 102 4.14 6.61 10.41
N GLY A 103 2.91 6.20 10.74
CA GLY A 103 2.19 6.71 11.92
C GLY A 103 1.21 7.85 11.65
N VAL A 104 1.34 8.54 10.52
CA VAL A 104 0.39 9.59 10.10
C VAL A 104 -0.82 8.92 9.45
N LYS A 105 -2.03 9.34 9.82
CA LYS A 105 -3.28 8.84 9.22
C LYS A 105 -3.94 9.93 8.38
N PHE A 106 -4.62 9.53 7.32
CA PHE A 106 -5.39 10.43 6.45
C PHE A 106 -6.53 9.67 5.76
N SER A 107 -7.55 10.44 5.38
CA SER A 107 -8.64 9.96 4.52
C SER A 107 -8.21 10.01 3.05
N ILE A 108 -8.79 9.15 2.23
CA ILE A 108 -8.52 9.10 0.79
C ILE A 108 -9.76 9.53 0.01
N TYR A 109 -9.53 10.12 -1.16
CA TYR A 109 -10.58 10.38 -2.13
C TYR A 109 -10.88 9.14 -2.96
N ASP A 110 -9.83 8.43 -3.39
CA ASP A 110 -9.92 7.24 -4.23
C ASP A 110 -8.66 6.36 -4.12
N TYR A 111 -8.72 5.12 -4.61
CA TYR A 111 -7.58 4.22 -4.72
C TYR A 111 -7.69 3.24 -5.88
N GLU A 112 -6.54 2.85 -6.42
CA GLU A 112 -6.42 1.80 -7.42
C GLU A 112 -5.36 0.75 -7.00
N VAL A 113 -5.61 -0.51 -7.34
CA VAL A 113 -4.72 -1.63 -7.06
C VAL A 113 -4.38 -2.33 -8.35
N PHE A 114 -3.10 -2.39 -8.68
CA PHE A 114 -2.63 -2.99 -9.92
C PHE A 114 -1.77 -4.20 -9.65
N LYS A 115 -1.95 -5.22 -10.50
CA LYS A 115 -1.11 -6.39 -10.58
C LYS A 115 0.02 -6.14 -11.56
N ILE A 116 1.27 -6.26 -11.08
CA ILE A 116 2.46 -6.08 -11.91
C ILE A 116 2.90 -7.43 -12.47
N ILE A 117 2.94 -7.51 -13.79
CA ILE A 117 3.36 -8.70 -14.53
C ILE A 117 4.71 -8.38 -15.17
N LYS A 118 5.70 -9.26 -14.97
CA LYS A 118 6.98 -9.11 -15.67
C LYS A 118 6.73 -9.20 -17.17
N LYS A 119 7.27 -8.22 -17.91
CA LYS A 119 7.30 -8.27 -19.36
C LYS A 119 8.03 -9.54 -19.79
N GLN A 120 7.34 -10.40 -20.53
CA GLN A 120 8.00 -11.48 -21.24
C GLN A 120 8.69 -10.85 -22.45
N ILE A 121 10.02 -10.94 -22.49
CA ILE A 121 10.78 -10.59 -23.68
C ILE A 121 10.74 -11.84 -24.57
N PRO A 122 10.32 -11.73 -25.85
CA PRO A 122 10.30 -12.85 -26.79
C PRO A 122 11.66 -13.54 -26.94
#